data_AF-A0A7K5T0Z0-F1
#
_entry.id   AF-A0A7K5T0Z0-F1
#
_cell.length_a   1.000
_cell.length_b   1.000
_cell.length_c   1.000
_cell.angle_alpha   90.00
_cell.angle_beta   90.00
_cell.angle_gamma   90.00
#
_symmetry.space_group_name_H-M   'P 1'
#
loop_
_entity.id
_entity.type
_entity.pdbx_description
1 polymer ?
#
loop_
_entity_poly.entity_id
_entity_poly.type
_entity_poly.pdbx_seq_one_letter_code
_entity_poly.pdbx_strand_id
1 'polypeptide(L)'
;TQFISAELTDNQLLLLLESLERKIVSQQLNLVRTHITLGSFQGVVGAMLLFSQEEEQMLTIALVELSGVQLQEDGSAFPRDQPFEAVAALFVSLYALNFLSG
;
A
#
# COMPACT_ATOMS: atom_id res chain seq x y z
N THR A 1 23.20 -16.30 1.21
CA THR A 1 22.13 -15.58 0.50
C THR A 1 20.93 -15.59 1.40
N GLN A 2 20.66 -14.47 2.07
CA GLN A 2 19.55 -14.36 3.01
C GLN A 2 18.28 -14.24 2.17
N PHE A 3 17.45 -15.29 2.22
CA PHE A 3 16.15 -15.33 1.57
C PHE A 3 15.25 -14.35 2.32
N ILE A 4 14.84 -13.27 1.65
CA ILE A 4 13.91 -12.28 2.19
C ILE A 4 12.55 -12.98 2.21
N SER A 5 12.07 -13.38 3.39
CA SER A 5 10.67 -13.74 3.57
C SER A 5 9.81 -12.52 3.28
N ALA A 6 8.60 -12.75 2.75
CA ALA A 6 7.53 -11.78 2.54
C ALA A 6 7.11 -11.07 3.85
N GLU A 7 7.99 -10.24 4.39
CA GLU A 7 7.85 -9.50 5.64
C GLU A 7 7.96 -8.01 5.34
N LEU A 8 7.08 -7.23 5.96
CA LEU A 8 7.11 -5.78 5.83
C LEU A 8 8.34 -5.23 6.55
N THR A 9 8.94 -4.19 5.99
CA THR A 9 10.06 -3.49 6.64
C THR A 9 9.60 -2.74 7.89
N ASP A 10 10.50 -2.47 8.83
CA ASP A 10 10.20 -1.66 10.03
C ASP A 10 9.56 -0.30 9.68
N ASN A 11 10.03 0.33 8.58
CA ASN A 11 9.46 1.57 8.06
C ASN A 11 7.99 1.39 7.64
N GLN A 12 7.67 0.29 6.96
CA GLN A 12 6.28 0.00 6.58
C GLN A 12 5.40 -0.26 7.80
N LEU A 13 5.92 -0.93 8.83
CA LEU A 13 5.17 -1.18 10.08
C LEU A 13 4.85 0.14 10.80
N LEU A 14 5.80 1.08 10.87
CA LEU A 14 5.57 2.41 11.44
C LEU A 14 4.49 3.19 10.68
N LEU A 15 4.54 3.17 9.34
CA LEU A 15 3.52 3.82 8.51
C LEU A 15 2.14 3.17 8.66
N LEU A 16 2.07 1.85 8.86
CA LEU A 16 0.81 1.15 9.16
C LEU A 16 0.22 1.56 10.52
N LEU A 17 1.06 1.78 11.54
CA LEU A 17 0.61 2.32 12.83
C LEU A 17 0.05 3.73 12.67
N GLU A 18 0.74 4.61 11.95
CA GLU A 18 0.23 5.96 11.67
C GLU A 18 -1.09 5.91 10.85
N SER A 19 -1.21 4.97 9.91
CA SER A 19 -2.44 4.75 9.14
C SER A 19 -3.64 4.37 10.01
N LEU A 20 -3.41 3.56 11.06
CA LEU A 20 -4.43 3.20 12.04
C LEU A 20 -4.87 4.42 12.85
N GLU A 21 -3.92 5.19 13.37
CA GLU A 21 -4.20 6.40 14.16
C GLU A 21 -5.02 7.42 13.36
N ARG A 22 -4.68 7.59 12.07
CA ARG A 22 -5.38 8.46 11.13
C ARG A 22 -6.69 7.87 10.57
N LYS A 23 -6.99 6.60 10.86
CA LYS A 23 -8.20 5.88 10.40
C LYS A 23 -8.33 5.80 8.87
N ILE A 24 -7.21 5.58 8.19
CA ILE A 24 -7.15 5.51 6.72
C ILE A 24 -6.89 4.09 6.17
N VAL A 25 -6.77 3.09 7.04
CA VAL A 25 -6.47 1.69 6.67
C VAL A 25 -7.50 1.13 5.68
N SER A 26 -8.78 1.47 5.84
CA SER A 26 -9.84 0.99 4.95
C SER A 26 -9.70 1.52 3.52
N GLN A 27 -9.31 2.79 3.36
CA GLN A 27 -9.05 3.43 2.07
C GLN A 27 -7.82 2.79 1.41
N GLN A 28 -6.74 2.61 2.18
CA GLN A 28 -5.51 1.97 1.71
C GLN A 28 -5.75 0.52 1.26
N LEU A 29 -6.52 -0.25 2.03
CA LEU A 29 -6.88 -1.63 1.68
C LEU A 29 -7.63 -1.68 0.35
N ASN A 30 -8.59 -0.77 0.12
CA ASN A 30 -9.33 -0.71 -1.13
C ASN A 30 -8.43 -0.37 -2.32
N LEU A 31 -7.50 0.56 -2.15
CA LEU A 31 -6.50 0.91 -3.15
C LEU A 31 -5.63 -0.30 -3.51
N VAL A 32 -5.00 -0.94 -2.52
CA VAL A 32 -4.12 -2.09 -2.73
C VAL A 32 -4.87 -3.29 -3.32
N ARG A 33 -6.11 -3.54 -2.87
CA ARG A 33 -6.98 -4.59 -3.44
C ARG A 33 -7.24 -4.36 -4.93
N THR A 34 -7.53 -3.11 -5.30
CA THR A 34 -7.82 -2.75 -6.70
C THR A 34 -6.59 -3.02 -7.59
N HIS A 35 -5.39 -2.73 -7.09
CA HIS A 35 -4.13 -3.04 -7.79
C HIS A 35 -3.87 -4.54 -7.98
N ILE A 36 -4.05 -5.34 -6.93
CA ILE A 36 -3.84 -6.80 -7.01
C ILE A 36 -4.85 -7.43 -7.96
N THR A 37 -6.11 -7.00 -7.93
CA THR A 37 -7.21 -7.63 -8.68
C THR A 37 -7.16 -7.33 -10.17
N LEU A 38 -6.77 -6.11 -10.56
CA LEU A 38 -6.73 -5.71 -11.96
C LEU A 38 -5.50 -6.23 -12.71
N GLY A 39 -4.49 -6.74 -11.99
CA GLY A 39 -3.21 -7.16 -12.60
C GLY A 39 -2.50 -6.05 -13.37
N SER A 40 -2.99 -4.81 -13.24
CA SER A 40 -2.50 -3.63 -13.91
C SER A 40 -2.49 -2.49 -12.90
N PHE A 41 -1.45 -1.70 -12.99
CA PHE A 41 -1.26 -0.52 -12.17
C PHE A 41 -1.88 0.74 -12.81
N GLN A 42 -2.81 0.58 -13.75
CA GLN A 42 -3.55 1.69 -14.34
C GLN A 42 -4.70 2.07 -13.40
N GLY A 43 -4.72 3.30 -12.91
CA GLY A 43 -5.83 3.84 -12.11
C GLY A 43 -5.50 4.28 -10.68
N VAL A 44 -4.22 4.40 -10.32
CA VAL A 44 -3.79 4.89 -8.99
C VAL A 44 -4.33 6.30 -8.75
N VAL A 45 -4.41 7.18 -9.77
CA VAL A 45 -4.97 8.55 -9.62
C VAL A 45 -6.38 8.52 -9.06
N GLY A 46 -7.24 7.64 -9.56
CA GLY A 46 -8.63 7.53 -9.10
C GLY A 46 -8.73 7.03 -7.66
N ALA A 47 -7.80 6.17 -7.24
CA ALA A 47 -7.71 5.68 -5.87
C ALA A 47 -7.06 6.70 -4.92
N MET A 48 -6.19 7.60 -5.42
CA MET A 48 -5.64 8.71 -4.64
C MET A 48 -6.71 9.74 -4.27
N LEU A 49 -7.80 9.88 -5.06
CA LEU A 49 -8.96 10.70 -4.71
C LEU A 49 -9.74 10.18 -3.49
N LEU A 50 -9.41 8.99 -2.97
CA LEU A 50 -10.00 8.46 -1.74
C LEU A 50 -9.46 9.16 -0.47
N PHE A 51 -8.37 9.92 -0.60
CA PHE A 51 -7.75 10.65 0.49
C PHE A 51 -8.15 12.12 0.45
N SER A 52 -8.50 12.66 1.62
CA SER A 52 -8.93 14.05 1.74
C SER A 52 -7.78 15.00 2.05
N GLN A 53 -6.67 14.46 2.56
CA GLN A 53 -5.49 15.20 2.96
C GLN A 53 -4.25 14.70 2.21
N GLU A 54 -3.37 15.63 1.83
CA GLU A 54 -2.11 15.34 1.14
C GLU A 54 -1.21 14.41 1.97
N GLU A 55 -1.20 14.57 3.30
CA GLU A 55 -0.42 13.69 4.19
C GLU A 55 -0.88 12.23 4.13
N GLU A 56 -2.19 11.97 4.09
CA GLU A 56 -2.75 10.61 3.99
C GLU A 56 -2.40 9.95 2.65
N GLN A 57 -2.39 10.77 1.59
CA GLN A 57 -1.99 10.35 0.25
C GLN A 57 -0.49 10.02 0.22
N MET A 58 0.36 10.89 0.74
CA MET A 58 1.81 10.69 0.81
C MET A 58 2.20 9.47 1.65
N LEU A 59 1.50 9.26 2.76
CA LEU A 59 1.67 8.07 3.60
C LEU A 59 1.36 6.80 2.81
N THR A 60 0.24 6.78 2.08
CA THR A 60 -0.17 5.63 1.27
C THR A 60 0.79 5.37 0.11
N ILE A 61 1.28 6.43 -0.54
CA ILE A 61 2.33 6.35 -1.56
C ILE A 61 3.56 5.66 -0.98
N ALA A 62 4.04 6.11 0.18
CA ALA A 62 5.22 5.54 0.82
C ALA A 62 5.05 4.04 1.14
N LEU A 63 3.89 3.61 1.65
CA LEU A 63 3.61 2.19 1.92
C LEU A 63 3.68 1.32 0.66
N VAL A 64 3.05 1.79 -0.43
CA VAL A 64 3.03 1.08 -1.71
C VAL A 64 4.43 1.07 -2.34
N GLU A 65 5.16 2.18 -2.26
CA GLU A 65 6.52 2.25 -2.82
C GLU A 65 7.53 1.37 -2.09
N LEU A 66 7.47 1.34 -0.76
CA LEU A 66 8.27 0.43 0.07
C LEU A 66 7.93 -1.05 -0.19
N SER A 67 6.80 -1.34 -0.85
CA SER A 67 6.43 -2.69 -1.30
C SER A 67 7.01 -3.04 -2.69
N GLY A 68 7.94 -2.25 -3.22
CA GLY A 68 8.61 -2.52 -4.49
C GLY A 68 7.85 -2.03 -5.72
N VAL A 69 6.91 -1.10 -5.55
CA VAL A 69 6.14 -0.47 -6.63
C VAL A 69 6.64 0.97 -6.82
N GLN A 70 6.66 1.49 -8.04
CA GLN A 70 6.85 2.91 -8.30
C GLN A 70 5.52 3.53 -8.65
N LEU A 71 5.08 4.57 -7.94
CA LEU A 71 3.92 5.35 -8.37
C LEU A 71 4.41 6.52 -9.24
N GLN A 72 3.72 6.77 -10.34
CA GLN A 72 4.00 7.89 -11.22
C GLN A 72 3.04 9.05 -10.98
N GLU A 73 3.42 10.25 -11.39
CA GLU A 73 2.58 11.45 -11.29
C GLU A 73 1.26 11.34 -12.06
N ASP A 74 1.24 10.53 -13.13
CA ASP A 74 0.04 10.20 -13.90
C ASP A 74 -0.82 9.10 -13.25
N GLY A 75 -0.43 8.66 -12.04
CA GLY A 75 -0.98 7.55 -11.27
C GLY A 75 -1.08 6.23 -12.04
N SER A 76 -0.14 6.02 -12.96
CA SER A 76 0.33 4.67 -13.25
C SER A 76 1.23 4.18 -12.11
N ALA A 77 1.41 2.87 -12.03
CA ALA A 77 2.48 2.30 -11.22
C ALA A 77 3.27 1.23 -11.98
N PHE A 78 4.52 1.05 -11.59
CA PHE A 78 5.40 0.08 -12.22
C PHE A 78 6.10 -0.80 -11.18
N PRO A 79 6.20 -2.11 -11.42
CA PRO A 79 6.97 -2.99 -10.57
C PRO A 79 8.46 -2.64 -10.66
N ARG A 80 9.16 -2.48 -9.52
CA ARG A 80 10.63 -2.32 -9.48
C ARG A 80 11.32 -3.67 -9.22
N ASP A 81 11.12 -4.26 -8.04
CA ASP A 81 11.86 -5.45 -7.56
C ASP A 81 10.92 -6.46 -6.86
N GLN A 82 10.80 -7.69 -7.36
CA GLN A 82 9.96 -8.81 -6.84
C GLN A 82 8.69 -8.37 -6.05
N PRO A 83 7.82 -7.50 -6.61
CA PRO A 83 6.84 -6.76 -5.82
C PRO A 83 5.65 -7.61 -5.37
N PHE A 84 5.43 -8.77 -5.97
CA PHE A 84 4.25 -9.57 -5.70
C PHE A 84 4.17 -10.03 -4.24
N GLU A 85 5.30 -10.45 -3.65
CA GLU A 85 5.36 -10.93 -2.27
C GLU A 85 5.19 -9.80 -1.26
N ALA A 86 5.88 -8.67 -1.47
CA ALA A 86 5.79 -7.51 -0.60
C ALA A 86 4.41 -6.83 -0.66
N VAL A 87 3.83 -6.70 -1.86
CA VAL A 87 2.46 -6.16 -2.04
C VAL A 87 1.41 -7.11 -1.43
N ALA A 88 1.61 -8.43 -1.54
CA ALA A 88 0.74 -9.40 -0.86
C ALA A 88 0.85 -9.29 0.67
N ALA A 89 2.06 -9.14 1.22
CA ALA A 89 2.28 -8.92 2.65
C ALA A 89 1.61 -7.62 3.13
N LEU A 90 1.72 -6.54 2.35
CA LEU A 90 1.04 -5.27 2.63
C LEU A 90 -0.49 -5.45 2.62
N PHE A 91 -1.04 -6.14 1.61
CA PHE A 91 -2.47 -6.41 1.51
C PHE A 91 -2.99 -7.21 2.70
N VAL A 92 -2.32 -8.30 3.08
CA VAL A 92 -2.70 -9.13 4.23
C VAL A 92 -2.66 -8.32 5.52
N SER A 93 -1.63 -7.49 5.69
CA SER A 93 -1.49 -6.63 6.87
C SER A 93 -2.61 -5.60 6.95
N LEU A 94 -2.91 -4.88 5.86
CA LEU A 94 -4.02 -3.93 5.80
C LEU A 94 -5.37 -4.61 6.03
N TYR A 95 -5.57 -5.83 5.52
CA TYR A 95 -6.79 -6.60 5.74
C TYR A 95 -6.97 -6.97 7.22
N ALA A 96 -5.91 -7.50 7.84
CA ALA A 96 -5.93 -7.86 9.25
C ALA A 96 -6.17 -6.63 10.13
N LEU A 97 -5.48 -5.53 9.86
CA LEU A 97 -5.65 -4.27 10.58
C LEU A 97 -7.07 -3.71 10.44
N ASN A 98 -7.60 -3.64 9.21
CA ASN A 98 -8.97 -3.19 8.97
C ASN A 98 -10.02 -4.07 9.67
N PHE A 99 -9.77 -5.38 9.77
CA PHE A 99 -10.64 -6.30 10.48
C PHE A 99 -10.59 -6.10 12.00
N LEU A 100 -9.41 -5.85 12.56
CA LEU A 100 -9.20 -5.67 14.00
C LEU A 100 -9.60 -4.27 14.49
N SER A 101 -9.53 -3.25 13.63
CA SER A 101 -9.87 -1.86 13.94
C SER A 101 -11.34 -1.51 13.72
N GLY A 102 -12.21 -2.53 13.57
CA GLY A 102 -13.63 -2.40 13.24
C GLY A 102 -14.41 -1.40 14.07
#